data_AF-A0A355SGB4-F1
#
_entry.id   AF-A0A355SGB4-F1
#
_cell.length_a   1.000
_cell.length_b   1.000
_cell.length_c   1.000
_cell.angle_alpha   90.00
_cell.angle_beta   90.00
_cell.angle_gamma   90.00
#
_symmetry.space_group_name_H-M   'P 1'
#
loop_
_entity.id
_entity.type
_entity.pdbx_description
1 polymer ?
#
loop_
_entity_poly.entity_id
_entity_poly.type
_entity_poly.pdbx_seq_one_letter_code
_entity_poly.pdbx_strand_id
1 'polypeptide(L)'
;ENAYAPYSKFRVGAALLAKDGRIYTGCNIENASYGVTNCAERTAIFKAVSEGVKDFISIAINSDSDMFVLPCGVCRQVMAE
;
A
#
# COMPACT_ATOMS: atom_id res chain seq x y z
N GLU A 1 7.39 -5.29 -7.88
CA GLU A 1 7.45 -6.62 -8.53
C GLU A 1 6.13 -7.38 -8.45
N ASN A 2 5.45 -7.44 -7.30
CA ASN A 2 4.21 -8.24 -7.12
C ASN A 2 2.88 -7.54 -7.46
N ALA A 3 2.90 -6.28 -7.92
CA ALA A 3 1.69 -5.51 -8.19
C ALA A 3 0.84 -6.17 -9.29
N TYR A 4 -0.46 -6.35 -9.02
CA TYR A 4 -1.44 -6.75 -10.04
C TYR A 4 -2.06 -5.49 -10.64
N ALA A 5 -1.43 -4.96 -11.68
CA ALA A 5 -1.84 -3.71 -12.33
C ALA A 5 -2.01 -3.85 -13.87
N PRO A 6 -2.85 -4.79 -14.36
CA PRO A 6 -2.97 -5.00 -15.79
C PRO A 6 -3.74 -3.89 -16.52
N TYR A 7 -4.49 -3.03 -15.82
CA TYR A 7 -5.32 -2.00 -16.44
C TYR A 7 -4.57 -0.68 -16.57
N SER A 8 -3.99 -0.17 -15.47
CA SER A 8 -3.22 1.08 -15.53
C SER A 8 -1.77 0.90 -15.99
N LYS A 9 -1.22 -0.31 -15.84
CA LYS A 9 0.22 -0.60 -15.97
C LYS A 9 1.12 0.19 -15.01
N PHE A 10 0.53 0.84 -14.01
CA PHE A 10 1.24 1.64 -13.02
C PHE A 10 1.41 0.84 -11.73
N ARG A 11 2.66 0.48 -11.39
CA ARG A 11 2.95 -0.45 -10.30
C ARG A 11 3.44 0.34 -9.08
N VAL A 12 2.74 0.16 -7.97
CA VAL A 12 3.06 0.79 -6.68
C VAL A 12 3.37 -0.29 -5.66
N GLY A 13 4.41 -0.07 -4.87
CA GLY A 13 4.79 -0.89 -3.73
C GLY A 13 4.83 -0.05 -2.44
N ALA A 14 4.58 -0.71 -1.32
CA ALA A 14 4.70 -0.13 0.01
C ALA A 14 5.38 -1.09 0.98
N ALA A 15 6.14 -0.55 1.93
CA ALA A 15 6.74 -1.27 3.05
C ALA A 15 6.44 -0.52 4.35
N LEU A 16 5.71 -1.16 5.26
CA LEU A 16 5.26 -0.61 6.54
C LEU A 16 6.10 -1.20 7.67
N LEU A 17 6.74 -0.33 8.45
CA LEU A 17 7.53 -0.70 9.63
C LEU A 17 6.64 -0.63 10.89
N ALA A 18 6.48 -1.76 11.56
CA ALA A 18 5.81 -1.86 12.85
C ALA A 18 6.76 -1.53 14.03
N LYS A 19 6.19 -1.19 15.19
CA LYS A 19 6.99 -0.89 16.41
C LYS A 19 7.81 -2.07 16.92
N ASP A 20 7.38 -3.29 16.62
CA ASP A 20 8.10 -4.51 16.97
C ASP A 20 9.21 -4.88 15.97
N GLY A 21 9.46 -4.02 14.98
CA GLY A 21 10.49 -4.20 13.96
C GLY A 21 10.07 -5.05 12.77
N ARG A 22 8.85 -5.62 12.75
CA ARG A 22 8.34 -6.35 11.58
C ARG A 22 8.07 -5.40 10.42
N ILE A 23 8.34 -5.89 9.20
CA ILE A 23 8.06 -5.16 7.96
C ILE A 23 6.92 -5.86 7.21
N TYR A 24 5.90 -5.09 6.87
CA TYR A 24 4.74 -5.52 6.10
C TYR A 24 4.76 -4.90 4.71
N THR A 25 4.87 -5.73 3.68
CA THR A 25 4.89 -5.28 2.29
C THR A 25 3.51 -5.32 1.66
N GLY A 26 3.22 -4.33 0.81
CA GLY A 26 1.99 -4.26 0.02
C GLY A 26 2.27 -3.82 -1.42
N CYS A 27 1.31 -4.09 -2.31
CA CYS A 27 1.30 -3.62 -3.69
C CYS A 27 -0.13 -3.27 -4.11
N ASN A 28 -0.28 -2.48 -5.17
CA ASN A 28 -1.60 -2.22 -5.72
C ASN A 28 -2.16 -3.47 -6.40
N ILE A 29 -3.47 -3.68 -6.22
CA ILE A 29 -4.23 -4.81 -6.74
C ILE A 29 -5.46 -4.24 -7.44
N GLU A 30 -5.41 -4.24 -8.76
CA GLU A 30 -6.47 -3.68 -9.59
C GLU A 30 -7.58 -4.69 -9.88
N ASN A 31 -8.73 -4.15 -10.28
CA ASN A 31 -9.86 -4.92 -10.73
C ASN A 31 -10.50 -4.23 -11.94
N ALA A 32 -11.19 -4.99 -12.80
CA ALA A 32 -11.94 -4.41 -13.92
C ALA A 32 -13.06 -3.48 -13.45
N SER A 33 -13.64 -3.76 -12.28
CA SER A 33 -14.47 -2.79 -11.56
C SER A 33 -13.55 -1.82 -10.82
N TYR A 34 -13.21 -0.70 -11.45
CA TYR A 34 -12.11 0.17 -11.00
C TYR A 34 -12.28 0.68 -9.57
N GLY A 35 -13.52 0.87 -9.10
CA GLY A 35 -13.83 1.35 -7.76
C GLY A 35 -13.38 0.42 -6.62
N VAL A 36 -13.12 -0.87 -6.89
CA VAL A 36 -12.62 -1.82 -5.89
C VAL A 36 -11.11 -2.06 -5.97
N THR A 37 -10.39 -1.24 -6.73
CA THR A 37 -8.92 -1.27 -6.75
C THR A 37 -8.35 -0.94 -5.36
N ASN A 38 -7.41 -1.76 -4.89
CA ASN A 38 -6.71 -1.53 -3.63
C ASN A 38 -5.30 -0.99 -3.88
N CYS A 39 -4.91 0.02 -3.11
CA CYS A 39 -3.59 0.65 -3.22
C CYS A 39 -2.54 -0.08 -2.37
N ALA A 40 -1.26 0.11 -2.66
CA ALA A 40 -0.17 -0.58 -1.99
C ALA A 40 -0.11 -0.32 -0.49
N GLU A 41 -0.35 0.94 -0.10
CA GLU A 41 -0.36 1.40 1.30
C GLU A 41 -1.43 0.66 2.09
N ARG A 42 -2.65 0.60 1.55
CA ARG A 42 -3.78 -0.12 2.15
C ARG A 42 -3.50 -1.61 2.24
N THR A 43 -2.92 -2.22 1.20
CA THR A 43 -2.52 -3.64 1.25
C THR A 43 -1.53 -3.92 2.39
N ALA A 44 -0.50 -3.08 2.55
CA ALA A 44 0.50 -3.24 3.62
C ALA A 44 -0.12 -3.10 5.02
N ILE A 45 -0.94 -2.07 5.23
CA ILE A 45 -1.63 -1.80 6.49
C ILE A 45 -2.61 -2.92 6.82
N PHE A 46 -3.46 -3.31 5.88
CA PHE A 46 -4.46 -4.35 6.10
C PHE A 46 -3.81 -5.70 6.39
N LYS A 47 -2.68 -6.02 5.76
CA LYS A 47 -1.90 -7.21 6.09
C LYS A 47 -1.43 -7.17 7.55
N ALA A 48 -0.79 -6.09 7.97
CA ALA A 48 -0.31 -5.94 9.34
C ALA A 48 -1.44 -6.08 10.37
N VAL A 49 -2.56 -5.39 10.14
CA VAL A 49 -3.75 -5.46 11.00
C VAL A 49 -4.32 -6.87 11.05
N SER A 50 -4.39 -7.57 9.92
CA SER A 50 -4.89 -8.95 9.86
C SER A 50 -4.01 -9.95 10.63
N GLU A 51 -2.72 -9.64 10.80
CA GLU A 51 -1.77 -10.40 11.60
C GLU A 51 -1.67 -9.90 13.07
N GLY A 52 -2.61 -9.04 13.49
CA GLY A 52 -2.72 -8.55 14.86
C GLY A 52 -1.81 -7.37 15.20
N VAL A 53 -1.12 -6.76 14.22
CA VAL A 53 -0.23 -5.61 14.44
C VAL A 53 -0.93 -4.32 14.10
N LYS A 54 -0.99 -3.39 15.07
CA LYS A 54 -1.65 -2.09 14.93
C LYS A 54 -0.78 -0.89 15.30
N ASP A 55 0.45 -1.15 15.75
CA ASP A 55 1.41 -0.13 16.15
C ASP A 55 2.47 0.05 15.07
N PHE A 56 2.42 1.19 14.38
CA PHE A 56 3.31 1.48 13.24
C PHE A 56 4.26 2.65 13.53
N ILE A 57 5.43 2.64 12.89
CA ILE A 57 6.45 3.71 12.98
C ILE A 57 6.44 4.54 11.70
N SER A 58 6.53 3.90 10.54
CA SER A 58 6.69 4.58 9.26
C SER A 58 6.27 3.68 8.10
N ILE A 59 6.00 4.28 6.95
CA ILE A 59 5.72 3.59 5.69
C ILE A 59 6.54 4.21 4.56
N ALA A 60 7.20 3.36 3.77
CA ALA A 60 7.86 3.74 2.53
C ALA A 60 6.98 3.34 1.35
N ILE A 61 6.87 4.21 0.35
CA ILE A 61 6.04 4.02 -0.84
C ILE A 61 6.89 4.32 -2.06
N ASN A 62 6.82 3.46 -3.07
CA ASN A 62 7.54 3.63 -4.33
C ASN A 62 6.69 3.20 -5.53
N SER A 63 7.03 3.69 -6.71
CA SER A 63 6.47 3.22 -7.98
C SER A 63 7.56 3.03 -9.03
N ASP A 64 7.17 2.50 -10.19
CA ASP A 64 8.00 2.43 -11.38
C ASP A 64 7.95 3.68 -12.28
N SER A 65 7.39 4.79 -11.79
CA SER A 65 7.42 6.10 -12.45
C SER A 65 8.61 6.95 -11.99
N ASP A 66 9.12 7.76 -12.91
CA ASP A 66 10.15 8.77 -12.63
C ASP A 66 9.61 9.95 -11.79
N MET A 67 8.29 10.06 -11.63
CA MET A 67 7.65 11.07 -10.80
C MET A 67 7.44 10.61 -9.36
N PHE A 68 7.52 11.57 -8.43
CA PHE A 68 7.22 11.30 -7.03
C PHE A 68 5.75 10.88 -6.86
N VAL A 69 5.53 9.76 -6.19
CA VAL A 69 4.19 9.24 -5.94
C VAL A 69 3.70 9.67 -4.57
N LEU A 70 2.54 10.32 -4.58
CA LEU A 70 1.86 10.75 -3.38
C LEU A 70 0.71 9.77 -3.06
N PRO A 71 0.49 9.43 -1.78
CA PRO A 71 -0.66 8.62 -1.39
C PRO A 71 -1.96 9.31 -1.80
N CYS A 72 -2.92 8.54 -2.32
CA CYS A 72 -4.25 9.06 -2.64
C CYS A 72 -5.02 9.41 -1.36
N GLY A 73 -6.10 10.20 -1.48
CA GLY A 73 -6.89 10.64 -0.32
C GLY A 73 -7.40 9.49 0.56
N VAL A 74 -7.81 8.38 -0.06
CA VAL A 74 -8.29 7.19 0.68
C VAL A 74 -7.16 6.54 1.47
N CYS A 75 -5.95 6.42 0.91
CA CYS A 75 -4.79 5.89 1.65
C CYS A 75 -4.41 6.82 2.81
N ARG A 76 -4.44 8.14 2.59
CA ARG A 76 -4.17 9.10 3.67
C ARG A 76 -5.18 8.98 4.80
N GLN A 77 -6.45 8.77 4.48
CA GLN A 77 -7.48 8.58 5.49
C GLN A 77 -7.27 7.28 6.28
N VAL A 78 -6.88 6.18 5.62
CA VAL A 78 -6.54 4.91 6.29
C VAL A 78 -5.28 5.03 7.16
N MET A 79 -4.29 5.84 6.76
CA MET A 79 -3.09 6.08 7.55
C MET A 79 -3.32 7.00 8.76
N ALA A 80 -4.38 7.81 8.72
CA ALA A 80 -4.71 8.75 9.79
C ALA A 80 -5.53 8.11 10.93
N GLU A 81 -6.14 6.95 10.67
CA GLU A 81 -6.89 6.12 11.62
C GLU A 81 -5.98 5.06 12.25
#